data_AF-A0A7S2Q5K7-F1
#
_entry.id   AF-A0A7S2Q5K7-F1
#
_cell.length_a   1.000
_cell.length_b   1.000
_cell.length_c   1.000
_cell.angle_alpha   90.00
_cell.angle_beta   90.00
_cell.angle_gamma   90.00
#
_symmetry.space_group_name_H-M   'P 1'
#
loop_
_entity.id
_entity.type
_entity.pdbx_description
1 polymer ?
#
loop_
_entity_poly.entity_id
_entity_poly.type
_entity_poly.pdbx_seq_one_letter_code
_entity_poly.pdbx_strand_id
1 'polypeptide(L)'
;MRAPDAGTVANKRTSKENVVVLAKEAGIKLEVKPWDFLSNIAKDAARGWFVKRAEERGIQWSQSVAGFGARQGELDGLFQQITDPNLRYPEYYTLPFHGYDQGNLSWLAAHELEAATQSMCLGYYDGLSWQEAQ
;
A
#
# COMPACT_ATOMS: atom_id res chain seq x y z
N MET A 1 -54.49 -0.43 54.81
CA MET A 1 -54.89 0.81 54.09
C MET A 1 -53.63 1.64 53.88
N ARG A 2 -53.47 2.22 52.68
CA ARG A 2 -52.36 3.06 52.18
C ARG A 2 -51.13 2.34 51.59
N ALA A 3 -51.13 2.28 50.25
CA ALA A 3 -49.92 2.26 49.44
C ALA A 3 -49.22 3.65 49.51
N PRO A 4 -47.95 3.70 49.09
CA PRO A 4 -47.72 4.46 47.86
C PRO A 4 -46.88 3.71 46.83
N ASP A 5 -47.29 3.95 45.60
CA ASP A 5 -46.63 3.71 44.33
C ASP A 5 -45.43 4.66 44.16
N ALA A 6 -44.33 4.16 43.59
CA ALA A 6 -43.30 4.98 42.98
C ALA A 6 -42.61 4.15 41.89
N GLY A 7 -43.04 4.38 40.66
CA GLY A 7 -42.66 3.66 39.46
C GLY A 7 -41.16 3.54 39.22
N THR A 8 -40.74 2.32 38.89
CA THR A 8 -39.49 2.07 38.20
C THR A 8 -39.69 2.41 36.72
N VAL A 9 -39.42 3.65 36.34
CA VAL A 9 -39.27 4.02 34.94
C VAL A 9 -38.00 3.34 34.44
N ALA A 10 -38.18 2.27 33.66
CA ALA A 10 -37.10 1.63 32.92
C ALA A 10 -36.43 2.68 32.03
N ASN A 11 -35.20 3.03 32.40
CA ASN A 11 -34.34 3.93 31.66
C ASN A 11 -34.08 3.32 30.27
N LYS A 12 -34.85 3.75 29.26
CA LYS A 12 -34.56 3.44 27.87
C LYS A 12 -33.19 4.03 27.57
N ARG A 13 -32.17 3.17 27.49
CA ARG A 13 -30.83 3.51 26.98
C ARG A 13 -31.01 4.09 25.58
N THR A 14 -31.13 5.41 25.54
CA THR A 14 -31.06 6.24 24.35
C THR A 14 -29.61 6.63 24.23
N SER A 15 -28.84 5.79 23.57
CA SER A 15 -27.46 6.12 23.28
C SER A 15 -27.12 5.54 21.91
N LYS A 16 -27.53 6.29 20.89
CA LYS A 16 -26.67 6.43 19.71
C LYS A 16 -25.57 7.39 20.13
N GLU A 17 -24.66 6.93 20.98
CA GLU A 17 -23.44 7.66 21.30
C GLU A 17 -22.70 7.86 19.98
N ASN A 18 -22.67 9.12 19.53
CA ASN A 18 -21.93 9.51 18.36
C ASN A 18 -20.45 9.21 18.63
N VAL A 19 -19.83 8.38 17.79
CA VAL A 19 -18.41 7.97 17.91
C VAL A 19 -17.48 9.18 18.07
N VAL A 20 -17.84 10.33 17.50
CA VAL A 20 -17.10 11.58 17.65
C VAL A 20 -17.17 12.14 19.08
N VAL A 21 -18.33 12.02 19.73
CA VAL A 21 -18.54 12.44 21.12
C VAL A 21 -17.77 11.52 22.07
N LEU A 22 -17.87 10.20 21.88
CA LEU A 22 -17.13 9.23 22.68
C LEU A 22 -15.62 9.38 22.54
N ALA A 23 -15.13 9.59 21.31
CA ALA A 23 -13.71 9.82 21.07
C ALA A 23 -13.24 11.10 21.78
N LYS A 24 -14.02 12.18 21.71
CA LYS A 24 -13.71 13.44 22.39
C LYS A 24 -13.68 13.29 23.91
N GLU A 25 -14.64 12.59 24.50
CA GLU A 25 -14.72 12.32 25.94
C GLU A 25 -13.59 11.41 26.43
N ALA A 26 -13.17 10.45 25.61
CA ALA A 26 -12.05 9.57 25.89
C ALA A 26 -10.67 10.23 25.64
N GLY A 27 -10.62 11.50 25.23
CA GLY A 27 -9.38 12.18 24.85
C GLY A 27 -8.73 11.63 23.58
N ILE A 28 -9.47 10.86 22.78
CA ILE A 28 -9.03 10.28 21.52
C ILE A 28 -9.17 11.33 20.42
N LYS A 29 -8.04 11.78 19.87
CA LYS A 29 -8.02 12.69 18.73
C LYS A 29 -8.30 11.89 17.45
N LEU A 30 -9.47 12.08 16.87
CA LEU A 30 -9.79 11.56 15.54
C LEU A 30 -9.09 12.45 14.50
N GLU A 31 -7.95 11.98 14.01
CA GLU A 31 -7.22 12.65 12.93
C GLU A 31 -7.58 12.00 11.60
N VAL A 32 -8.35 12.72 10.78
CA VAL A 32 -8.49 12.40 9.37
C VAL A 32 -7.33 13.07 8.66
N LYS A 33 -6.62 12.34 7.79
CA LYS A 33 -5.56 12.88 6.92
C LYS A 33 -6.05 12.83 5.47
N PRO A 34 -6.84 13.83 5.01
CA PRO A 34 -7.45 13.80 3.68
C PRO A 34 -6.41 13.71 2.57
N TRP A 35 -5.25 14.35 2.77
CA TRP A 35 -4.17 14.33 1.81
C TRP A 35 -3.58 12.93 1.63
N ASP A 36 -3.30 12.23 2.72
CA ASP A 36 -2.76 10.86 2.66
C ASP A 36 -3.73 9.93 1.92
N PHE A 37 -5.02 10.02 2.24
CA PHE A 37 -6.06 9.24 1.57
C PHE A 37 -6.12 9.50 0.06
N LEU A 38 -6.17 10.78 -0.35
CA LEU A 38 -6.21 11.16 -1.76
C LEU A 38 -4.93 10.75 -2.49
N SER A 39 -3.77 10.92 -1.84
CA SER A 39 -2.48 10.57 -2.43
C SER A 39 -2.35 9.07 -2.65
N ASN A 40 -2.86 8.23 -1.75
CA ASN A 40 -2.85 6.78 -1.90
C ASN A 40 -3.72 6.34 -3.08
N ILE A 41 -4.94 6.88 -3.20
CA ILE A 41 -5.81 6.61 -4.36
C ILE A 41 -5.12 7.00 -5.67
N ALA A 42 -4.49 8.17 -5.71
CA ALA A 42 -3.79 8.64 -6.89
C ALA A 42 -2.59 7.75 -7.25
N LYS A 43 -1.81 7.30 -6.27
CA LYS A 43 -0.70 6.36 -6.45
C LYS A 43 -1.17 5.02 -6.99
N ASP A 44 -2.24 4.46 -6.42
CA ASP A 44 -2.81 3.17 -6.85
C ASP A 44 -3.34 3.25 -8.28
N ALA A 45 -4.05 4.33 -8.61
CA ALA A 45 -4.54 4.56 -9.97
C ALA A 45 -3.39 4.70 -10.97
N ALA A 46 -2.34 5.47 -10.63
CA ALA A 46 -1.16 5.63 -11.48
C ALA A 46 -0.41 4.31 -11.68
N ARG A 47 -0.21 3.53 -10.60
CA ARG A 47 0.42 2.19 -10.67
C ARG A 47 -0.39 1.26 -11.57
N GLY A 48 -1.71 1.18 -11.36
CA GLY A 48 -2.59 0.33 -12.16
C GLY A 48 -2.56 0.69 -13.65
N TRP A 49 -2.49 1.98 -13.98
CA TRP A 49 -2.31 2.42 -15.36
C TRP A 49 -0.97 1.96 -15.96
N PHE A 50 0.13 2.08 -15.21
CA PHE A 50 1.46 1.62 -15.66
C PHE A 50 1.49 0.11 -15.93
N VAL A 51 0.98 -0.68 -14.99
CA VAL A 51 0.89 -2.14 -15.13
C VAL A 51 0.06 -2.50 -16.34
N LYS A 52 -1.14 -1.93 -16.47
CA LYS A 52 -2.04 -2.20 -17.60
C LYS A 52 -1.39 -1.86 -18.94
N ARG A 53 -0.76 -0.69 -19.05
CA ARG A 53 -0.06 -0.26 -20.26
C ARG A 53 1.07 -1.23 -20.64
N ALA A 54 1.83 -1.69 -19.65
CA ALA A 54 2.91 -2.64 -19.87
C ALA A 54 2.36 -3.98 -20.40
N GLU A 55 1.28 -4.48 -19.80
CA GLU A 55 0.61 -5.73 -20.21
C GLU A 55 -0.01 -5.62 -21.61
N GLU A 56 -0.65 -4.49 -21.94
CA GLU A 56 -1.15 -4.19 -23.29
C GLU A 56 -0.04 -4.18 -24.35
N ARG A 57 1.21 -3.99 -23.94
CA ARG A 57 2.40 -4.02 -24.80
C ARG A 57 3.17 -5.33 -24.71
N GLY A 58 2.63 -6.34 -24.03
CA GLY A 58 3.19 -7.69 -23.99
C GLY A 58 4.21 -7.95 -22.87
N ILE A 59 4.36 -7.03 -21.92
CA ILE A 59 5.17 -7.23 -20.71
C ILE A 59 4.30 -7.92 -19.67
N GLN A 60 4.66 -9.13 -19.25
CA GLN A 60 3.89 -9.96 -18.33
C GLN A 60 4.06 -9.52 -16.87
N TRP A 61 3.72 -8.27 -16.55
CA TRP A 61 3.99 -7.64 -15.26
C TRP A 61 3.36 -8.42 -14.10
N SER A 62 2.04 -8.59 -14.08
CA SER A 62 1.36 -9.24 -12.95
C SER A 62 1.80 -10.69 -12.76
N GLN A 63 2.06 -11.40 -13.86
CA GLN A 63 2.55 -12.78 -13.82
C GLN A 63 3.96 -12.86 -13.22
N SER A 64 4.87 -11.98 -13.63
CA SER A 64 6.25 -11.94 -13.11
C SER A 64 6.26 -11.63 -11.61
N VAL A 65 5.51 -10.62 -11.18
CA VAL A 65 5.37 -10.24 -9.76
C VAL A 65 4.79 -11.39 -8.94
N ALA A 66 3.75 -12.06 -9.44
CA ALA A 66 3.19 -13.24 -8.79
C ALA A 66 4.19 -14.40 -8.72
N GLY A 67 5.01 -14.59 -9.76
CA GLY A 67 6.08 -15.58 -9.78
C GLY A 67 7.14 -15.35 -8.70
N PHE A 68 7.58 -14.10 -8.50
CA PHE A 68 8.48 -13.75 -7.41
C PHE A 68 7.80 -13.92 -6.03
N GLY A 69 6.55 -13.48 -5.89
CA GLY A 69 5.77 -13.67 -4.66
C GLY A 69 5.60 -15.14 -4.27
N ALA A 70 5.40 -16.03 -5.25
CA ALA A 70 5.32 -17.47 -5.00
C ALA A 70 6.64 -18.08 -4.49
N ARG A 71 7.78 -17.41 -4.77
CA ARG A 71 9.13 -17.80 -4.34
C ARG A 71 9.62 -17.01 -3.12
N GLN A 72 8.76 -16.23 -2.45
CA GLN A 72 9.17 -15.35 -1.35
C GLN A 72 9.98 -16.08 -0.28
N GLY A 73 9.59 -17.30 0.11
CA GLY A 73 10.34 -18.06 1.13
C GLY A 73 11.77 -18.43 0.71
N GLU A 74 11.99 -18.72 -0.58
CA GLU A 74 13.34 -18.95 -1.13
C GLU A 74 14.14 -17.63 -1.12
N LEU A 75 13.52 -16.53 -1.56
CA LEU A 75 14.14 -15.20 -1.60
C LEU A 75 14.52 -14.70 -0.21
N ASP A 76 13.67 -14.91 0.79
CA ASP A 76 13.94 -14.57 2.19
C ASP A 76 15.13 -15.39 2.72
N GLY A 77 15.19 -16.68 2.40
CA GLY A 77 16.29 -17.56 2.78
C GLY A 77 17.62 -17.16 2.14
N LEU A 78 17.61 -16.71 0.88
CA LEU A 78 18.78 -16.16 0.19
C LEU A 78 19.18 -14.81 0.79
N PHE A 79 18.22 -13.93 1.06
CA PHE A 79 18.46 -12.63 1.68
C PHE A 79 19.15 -12.78 3.04
N GLN A 80 18.72 -13.72 3.88
CA GLN A 80 19.35 -14.00 5.16
C GLN A 80 20.82 -14.46 5.05
N GLN A 81 21.20 -15.10 3.96
CA GLN A 81 22.58 -15.55 3.73
C GLN A 81 23.51 -14.43 3.28
N ILE A 82 22.98 -13.41 2.61
CA ILE A 82 23.77 -12.32 2.00
C ILE A 82 23.67 -10.99 2.76
N THR A 83 22.69 -10.85 3.65
CA THR A 83 22.48 -9.59 4.37
C THR A 83 23.59 -9.33 5.39
N ASP A 84 24.06 -8.08 5.43
CA ASP A 84 25.01 -7.62 6.43
C ASP A 84 24.31 -6.61 7.36
N PRO A 85 24.10 -6.93 8.65
CA PRO A 85 23.46 -6.02 9.60
C PRO A 85 24.30 -4.77 9.91
N ASN A 86 25.58 -4.77 9.56
CA ASN A 86 26.46 -3.61 9.72
C ASN A 86 26.45 -2.69 8.50
N LEU A 87 25.89 -3.12 7.37
CA LEU A 87 25.72 -2.28 6.20
C LEU A 87 24.79 -1.10 6.53
N ARG A 88 25.20 0.09 6.10
CA ARG A 88 24.42 1.32 6.24
C ARG A 88 24.16 1.87 4.85
N TYR A 89 22.91 1.73 4.40
CA TYR A 89 22.48 2.35 3.16
C TYR A 89 22.40 3.88 3.33
N PRO A 90 22.74 4.66 2.29
CA PRO A 90 22.39 6.08 2.26
C PRO A 90 20.89 6.27 2.53
N GLU A 91 20.53 7.30 3.29
CA GLU A 91 19.16 7.55 3.74
C GLU A 91 18.14 7.51 2.60
N TYR A 92 18.53 8.03 1.42
CA TYR A 92 17.66 8.12 0.25
C TYR A 92 17.07 6.78 -0.20
N TYR A 93 17.75 5.64 0.04
CA TYR A 93 17.24 4.33 -0.36
C TYR A 93 16.01 3.90 0.44
N THR A 94 15.79 4.48 1.61
CA THR A 94 14.67 4.19 2.52
C THR A 94 13.57 5.23 2.47
N LEU A 95 13.76 6.31 1.70
CA LEU A 95 12.74 7.33 1.49
C LEU A 95 11.77 6.89 0.39
N PRO A 96 10.50 7.36 0.42
CA PRO A 96 9.55 7.09 -0.64
C PRO A 96 10.11 7.43 -2.02
N PHE A 97 9.98 6.50 -2.96
CA PHE A 97 10.50 6.65 -4.32
C PHE A 97 9.47 6.10 -5.33
N HIS A 98 9.21 6.85 -6.40
CA HIS A 98 8.12 6.57 -7.35
C HIS A 98 6.78 6.28 -6.64
N GLY A 99 6.29 5.04 -6.73
CA GLY A 99 5.05 4.55 -6.09
C GLY A 99 5.30 3.62 -4.90
N TYR A 100 6.49 3.67 -4.29
CA TYR A 100 6.87 2.80 -3.17
C TYR A 100 7.10 3.62 -1.91
N ASP A 101 6.21 3.49 -0.93
CA ASP A 101 6.28 4.25 0.33
C ASP A 101 7.45 3.84 1.23
N GLN A 102 7.87 2.57 1.14
CA GLN A 102 9.02 2.02 1.89
C GLN A 102 10.36 2.26 1.18
N GLY A 103 10.34 2.97 0.05
CA GLY A 103 11.52 3.24 -0.78
C GLY A 103 12.00 2.05 -1.61
N ASN A 104 13.25 2.15 -2.04
CA ASN A 104 13.88 1.27 -3.03
C ASN A 104 14.18 -0.13 -2.50
N LEU A 105 14.25 -0.31 -1.19
CA LEU A 105 14.68 -1.55 -0.55
C LEU A 105 13.51 -2.47 -0.14
N SER A 106 12.31 -2.24 -0.68
CA SER A 106 11.13 -3.07 -0.39
C SER A 106 11.00 -4.25 -1.35
N TRP A 107 10.47 -5.38 -0.85
CA TRP A 107 10.19 -6.56 -1.69
C TRP A 107 9.26 -6.25 -2.86
N LEU A 108 8.27 -5.37 -2.65
CA LEU A 108 7.38 -4.94 -3.73
C LEU A 108 8.15 -4.23 -4.86
N ALA A 109 9.09 -3.34 -4.52
CA ALA A 109 9.97 -2.71 -5.51
C ALA A 109 10.87 -3.73 -6.21
N ALA A 110 11.40 -4.71 -5.48
CA ALA A 110 12.22 -5.77 -6.05
C ALA A 110 11.44 -6.65 -7.03
N HIS A 111 10.21 -7.05 -6.70
CA HIS A 111 9.38 -7.91 -7.56
C HIS A 111 8.92 -7.22 -8.84
N GLU A 112 8.69 -5.90 -8.79
CA GLU A 112 8.25 -5.13 -9.95
C GLU A 112 9.40 -4.60 -10.81
N LEU A 113 10.64 -4.67 -10.34
CA LEU A 113 11.81 -4.04 -10.95
C LEU A 113 11.98 -4.40 -12.44
N GLU A 114 11.89 -5.68 -12.76
CA GLU A 114 12.11 -6.17 -14.13
C GLU A 114 11.06 -5.62 -15.09
N ALA A 115 9.78 -5.80 -14.75
CA ALA A 115 8.67 -5.33 -15.58
C ALA A 115 8.64 -3.79 -15.67
N ALA A 116 8.96 -3.09 -14.59
CA ALA A 116 9.10 -1.63 -14.57
C ALA A 116 10.19 -1.18 -15.53
N THR A 117 11.36 -1.82 -15.51
CA THR A 117 12.48 -1.51 -16.40
C THR A 117 12.13 -1.74 -17.86
N GLN A 118 11.53 -2.89 -18.18
CA GLN A 118 11.05 -3.22 -19.53
C GLN A 118 10.01 -2.21 -20.02
N SER A 119 9.17 -1.67 -19.14
CA SER A 119 8.12 -0.73 -19.52
C SER A 119 8.65 0.66 -19.90
N MET A 120 9.86 1.02 -19.45
CA MET A 120 10.42 2.36 -19.69
C MET A 120 10.67 2.64 -21.17
N CYS A 121 11.02 1.64 -21.97
CA CYS A 121 11.32 1.82 -23.40
C CYS A 121 10.06 2.03 -24.26
N LEU A 122 8.86 1.69 -23.76
CA LEU A 122 7.59 1.76 -24.48
C LEU A 122 7.17 3.16 -24.95
N GLY A 123 7.81 4.21 -24.43
CA GLY A 123 7.53 5.61 -24.75
C GLY A 123 8.58 6.30 -25.64
N TYR A 124 9.70 5.64 -25.95
CA TYR A 124 10.82 6.28 -26.65
C TYR A 124 10.95 5.87 -28.12
N TYR A 125 10.55 4.65 -28.48
CA TYR A 125 10.73 4.13 -29.84
C TYR A 125 9.40 3.67 -30.43
N ASP A 126 8.90 4.44 -31.39
CA ASP A 126 7.66 4.13 -32.09
C ASP A 126 7.82 2.91 -33.01
N GLY A 127 6.82 2.02 -32.96
CA GLY A 127 6.75 0.84 -33.83
C GLY A 127 7.63 -0.34 -33.41
N LEU A 128 8.49 -0.19 -32.40
CA LEU A 128 9.27 -1.29 -31.85
C LEU A 128 8.51 -2.04 -30.74
N SER A 129 8.74 -3.34 -30.65
CA SER A 129 8.39 -4.12 -29.46
C SER A 129 9.26 -3.72 -28.26
N TRP A 130 8.82 -4.06 -27.05
CA TRP A 130 9.61 -3.78 -25.85
C TRP A 130 10.93 -4.56 -25.86
N GLN A 131 10.98 -5.73 -26.50
CA GLN A 131 12.19 -6.54 -26.68
C GLN A 131 13.22 -5.87 -27.60
N GLU A 132 12.77 -5.26 -28.69
CA GLU A 132 13.65 -4.56 -29.63
C GLU A 132 14.17 -3.21 -29.08
N ALA A 133 13.48 -2.67 -28.08
CA ALA A 133 13.74 -1.35 -27.51
C ALA A 133 14.59 -1.36 -26.21
N GLN A 134 15.11 -2.52 -25.80
CA GLN A 134 15.94 -2.70 -24.59
C GLN A 134 17.43 -2.58 -24.88
#